data_AF-A0A8I2YCE5-F1
#
_entry.id   AF-A0A8I2YCE5-F1
#
_cell.length_a   1.000
_cell.length_b   1.000
_cell.length_c   1.000
_cell.angle_alpha   90.00
_cell.angle_beta   90.00
_cell.angle_gamma   90.00
#
_symmetry.space_group_name_H-M   'P 1'
#
loop_
_entity.id
_entity.type
_entity.pdbx_description
1 polymer ?
#
loop_
_entity_poly.entity_id
_entity_poly.type
_entity_poly.pdbx_seq_one_letter_code
_entity_poly.pdbx_strand_id
1 'polypeptide(L)'
;MVKTCNCCRGHSGDYDEAKLRRCAGCQKVYYCSTSCQKEDWVYHIFHCKPSRPINTADYLARAVFENLLPEHPQTCDDYGFSRVFTAEEKSKLLGLYIGTSMTLWMESFLINVHPGLIKVIKIPPKTIHGWRIRGALVDEIKATFYKIPERTRGGYFPWFLQNEHIIALAGQPLSEDMMHNHADEMMVRAWRFIGGSETDSGEEIVAAVNRKPGEEKDCHFLYALLLSKWRPHSDLDLWVDFGFASCRSQEEESLLCTQYQRLITKCSFKEFCDAYRGRRLLNFFLSKGLQVDDPRGHLRDLLHGPANCKNSVWYLKQSIVQEDSTKEESRMERSVMVDYGFMNCKNDSERRQLKRVYRAFFDGPDGDPLALHEAAIKGNIHGYLSTVVKGLKDPKFKRLMKNPYPLPDL
;
A
#
# COMPACT_ATOMS: atom_id res chain seq x y z
N MET A 1 13.86 -34.55 -2.62
CA MET A 1 13.30 -33.38 -1.90
C MET A 1 12.78 -33.85 -0.57
N VAL A 2 13.28 -33.30 0.54
CA VAL A 2 12.83 -33.63 1.90
C VAL A 2 11.42 -33.09 2.10
N LYS A 3 10.48 -33.90 2.62
CA LYS A 3 9.12 -33.44 2.89
C LYS A 3 9.09 -32.83 4.27
N THR A 4 8.85 -31.52 4.38
CA THR A 4 8.76 -30.83 5.67
C THR A 4 7.39 -30.17 5.85
N CYS A 5 6.96 -30.01 7.10
CA CYS A 5 5.77 -29.23 7.42
C CYS A 5 5.97 -27.75 7.03
N ASN A 6 5.05 -27.17 6.27
CA ASN A 6 5.14 -25.77 5.81
C ASN A 6 5.07 -24.76 6.97
N CYS A 7 4.37 -25.12 8.05
CA CYS A 7 4.19 -24.29 9.24
C CYS A 7 5.39 -24.39 10.20
N CYS A 8 5.67 -25.58 10.74
CA CYS A 8 6.65 -25.75 11.83
C CYS A 8 8.05 -26.18 11.38
N ARG A 9 8.24 -26.45 10.07
CA ARG A 9 9.51 -26.89 9.47
C ARG A 9 10.17 -28.10 10.14
N GLY A 10 9.40 -28.93 10.87
CA GLY A 10 9.90 -30.11 11.58
C GLY A 10 10.24 -29.89 13.06
N HIS A 11 10.04 -28.69 13.60
CA HIS A 11 10.34 -28.36 15.00
C HIS A 11 9.22 -28.74 16.00
N SER A 12 8.14 -29.34 15.54
CA SER A 12 7.04 -29.80 16.40
C SER A 12 7.37 -31.16 17.03
N GLY A 13 7.07 -31.36 18.31
CA GLY A 13 7.25 -32.66 18.99
C GLY A 13 6.48 -33.80 18.32
N ASP A 14 5.35 -33.49 17.69
CA ASP A 14 4.54 -34.45 16.91
C ASP A 14 4.96 -34.61 15.44
N TYR A 15 6.16 -34.16 15.06
CA TYR A 15 6.63 -34.26 13.67
C TYR A 15 6.99 -35.71 13.31
N ASP A 16 6.33 -36.21 12.27
CA ASP A 16 6.63 -37.49 11.63
C ASP A 16 6.51 -37.30 10.11
N GLU A 17 7.63 -37.36 9.41
CA GLU A 17 7.70 -37.17 7.95
C GLU A 17 6.77 -38.14 7.20
N ALA A 18 6.58 -39.36 7.74
CA ALA A 18 5.72 -40.38 7.14
C ALA A 18 4.23 -40.06 7.26
N LYS A 19 3.83 -39.17 8.19
CA LYS A 19 2.43 -38.82 8.48
C LYS A 19 2.00 -37.45 7.95
N LEU A 20 2.83 -36.80 7.15
CA LEU A 20 2.52 -35.49 6.58
C LEU A 20 1.29 -35.54 5.67
N ARG A 21 0.34 -34.62 5.89
CA ARG A 21 -0.88 -34.46 5.10
C ARG A 21 -0.73 -33.34 4.10
N ARG A 22 -1.21 -33.56 2.87
CA ARG A 22 -1.23 -32.52 1.83
C ARG A 22 -2.38 -31.56 2.02
N CYS A 23 -2.17 -30.30 1.66
CA CYS A 23 -3.26 -29.34 1.53
C CYS A 23 -4.29 -29.84 0.51
N ALA A 24 -5.55 -29.96 0.91
CA ALA A 24 -6.62 -30.47 0.05
C ALA A 24 -6.82 -29.62 -1.22
N GLY A 25 -6.64 -28.29 -1.13
CA GLY A 25 -6.89 -27.36 -2.25
C GLY A 25 -5.80 -27.35 -3.31
N CYS A 26 -4.54 -27.14 -2.92
CA CYS A 26 -3.44 -27.02 -3.88
C CYS A 26 -2.64 -28.31 -4.10
N GLN A 27 -2.67 -29.26 -3.15
CA GLN A 27 -1.85 -30.48 -3.12
C GLN A 27 -0.32 -30.24 -3.18
N LYS A 28 0.15 -29.00 -2.99
CA LYS A 28 1.56 -28.61 -3.13
C LYS A 28 2.34 -28.54 -1.81
N VAL A 29 1.66 -28.28 -0.70
CA VAL A 29 2.28 -28.10 0.63
C VAL A 29 1.83 -29.20 1.60
N TYR A 30 2.66 -29.44 2.62
CA TYR A 30 2.50 -30.51 3.60
C TYR A 30 2.40 -29.95 5.02
N TYR A 31 1.60 -30.61 5.87
CA TYR A 31 1.43 -30.27 7.28
C TYR A 31 1.48 -31.52 8.16
N CYS A 32 2.06 -31.42 9.35
CA CYS A 32 2.02 -32.51 10.34
C CYS A 32 0.65 -32.65 11.01
N SER A 33 -0.12 -31.56 11.10
CA SER A 33 -1.41 -31.55 11.78
C SER A 33 -2.39 -30.55 11.16
N THR A 34 -3.67 -30.69 11.51
CA THR A 34 -4.69 -29.68 11.20
C THR A 34 -4.45 -28.36 11.92
N SER A 35 -3.74 -28.36 13.06
CA SER A 35 -3.35 -27.13 13.77
C SER A 35 -2.34 -26.34 12.95
N CYS A 36 -1.25 -26.99 12.51
CA CYS A 36 -0.25 -26.36 11.66
C CYS A 36 -0.85 -25.85 10.34
N GLN A 37 -1.80 -26.60 9.75
CA GLN A 37 -2.51 -26.13 8.58
C GLN A 37 -3.35 -24.87 8.86
N LYS A 38 -4.03 -24.79 10.01
CA LYS A 38 -4.84 -23.62 10.41
C LYS A 38 -3.98 -22.40 10.71
N GLU A 39 -2.84 -22.58 11.37
CA GLU A 39 -1.90 -21.51 11.69
C GLU A 39 -1.29 -20.92 10.42
N ASP A 40 -0.83 -21.77 9.50
CA ASP A 40 -0.26 -21.33 8.22
C ASP A 40 -1.32 -20.82 7.23
N TRP A 41 -2.60 -21.13 7.45
CA TRP A 41 -3.67 -20.78 6.50
C TRP A 41 -3.76 -19.29 6.20
N VAL A 42 -3.40 -18.44 7.17
CA VAL A 42 -3.38 -16.97 7.04
C VAL A 42 -2.48 -16.52 5.89
N TYR A 43 -1.36 -17.21 5.67
CA TYR A 43 -0.41 -16.90 4.58
C TYR A 43 -0.67 -17.79 3.36
N HIS A 44 -0.90 -19.08 3.59
CA HIS A 44 -1.03 -20.06 2.53
C HIS A 44 -2.22 -19.80 1.60
N ILE A 45 -3.32 -19.22 2.10
CA ILE A 45 -4.55 -19.00 1.32
C ILE A 45 -4.30 -18.23 0.02
N PHE A 46 -3.37 -17.27 0.02
CA PHE A 46 -3.04 -16.41 -1.13
C PHE A 46 -2.29 -17.14 -2.25
N HIS A 47 -1.68 -18.27 -1.95
CA HIS A 47 -0.95 -19.11 -2.91
C HIS A 47 -1.59 -20.48 -3.09
N CYS A 48 -2.78 -20.67 -2.53
CA CYS A 48 -3.55 -21.90 -2.61
C CYS A 48 -4.62 -21.82 -3.71
N LYS A 49 -5.33 -22.92 -3.93
CA LYS A 49 -6.62 -22.96 -4.63
C LYS A 49 -7.72 -23.23 -3.59
N PRO A 50 -8.12 -22.23 -2.79
CA PRO A 50 -9.15 -22.43 -1.77
C PRO A 50 -10.50 -22.76 -2.41
N SER A 51 -11.34 -23.49 -1.69
CA SER A 51 -12.71 -23.81 -2.12
C SER A 51 -13.67 -22.62 -2.09
N ARG A 52 -13.22 -21.49 -1.55
CA ARG A 52 -13.93 -20.22 -1.52
C ARG A 52 -13.05 -19.09 -2.07
N PRO A 53 -13.63 -18.02 -2.61
CA PRO A 53 -12.88 -16.81 -2.91
C PRO A 53 -12.15 -16.26 -1.68
N ILE A 54 -10.98 -15.69 -1.93
CA ILE A 54 -10.27 -14.85 -0.95
C ILE A 54 -11.09 -13.58 -0.78
N ASN A 55 -11.34 -13.16 0.46
CA ASN A 55 -12.13 -11.97 0.77
C ASN A 55 -11.33 -10.99 1.65
N THR A 56 -11.93 -9.84 1.92
CA THR A 56 -11.28 -8.76 2.67
C THR A 56 -10.87 -9.13 4.09
N ALA A 57 -11.54 -10.08 4.74
CA ALA A 57 -11.12 -10.55 6.06
C ALA A 57 -9.82 -11.34 6.01
N ASP A 58 -9.53 -12.05 4.91
CA ASP A 58 -8.28 -12.79 4.76
C ASP A 58 -7.08 -11.82 4.70
N TYR A 59 -7.22 -10.72 3.97
CA TYR A 59 -6.23 -9.63 3.95
C TYR A 59 -6.09 -8.97 5.33
N LEU A 60 -7.20 -8.72 6.04
CA LEU A 60 -7.16 -8.20 7.42
C LEU A 60 -6.42 -9.15 8.35
N ALA A 61 -6.67 -10.45 8.24
CA ALA A 61 -6.01 -11.46 9.06
C ALA A 61 -4.50 -11.46 8.85
N ARG A 62 -4.05 -11.40 7.59
CA ARG A 62 -2.61 -11.30 7.29
C ARG A 62 -1.98 -10.07 7.96
N ALA A 63 -2.58 -8.89 7.79
CA ALA A 63 -2.11 -7.65 8.41
C ALA A 63 -2.05 -7.77 9.95
N VAL A 64 -3.06 -8.38 10.57
CA VAL A 64 -3.10 -8.63 12.02
C VAL A 64 -2.00 -9.58 12.49
N PHE A 65 -1.72 -10.64 11.75
CA PHE A 65 -0.66 -11.58 12.12
C PHE A 65 0.73 -10.96 11.95
N GLU A 66 0.92 -10.13 10.94
CA GLU A 66 2.14 -9.36 10.67
C GLU A 66 2.31 -8.14 11.58
N ASN A 67 1.26 -7.77 12.34
CA ASN A 67 1.21 -6.55 13.16
C ASN A 67 1.47 -5.28 12.33
N LEU A 68 0.90 -5.24 11.13
CA LEU A 68 0.96 -4.13 10.19
C LEU A 68 -0.45 -3.59 9.94
N LEU A 69 -0.55 -2.33 9.54
CA LEU A 69 -1.83 -1.77 9.11
C LEU A 69 -2.31 -2.46 7.84
N PRO A 70 -3.63 -2.71 7.67
CA PRO A 70 -4.15 -3.23 6.41
C PRO A 70 -3.88 -2.27 5.28
N GLU A 71 -3.62 -2.88 4.12
CA GLU A 71 -3.11 -2.19 2.95
C GLU A 71 -4.01 -2.38 1.73
N HIS A 72 -4.78 -3.47 1.71
CA HIS A 72 -5.77 -3.75 0.67
C HIS A 72 -6.93 -2.74 0.77
N PRO A 73 -7.20 -1.90 -0.26
CA PRO A 73 -8.14 -0.78 -0.16
C PRO A 73 -9.53 -1.18 0.34
N GLN A 74 -10.13 -2.21 -0.27
CA GLN A 74 -11.45 -2.67 0.15
C GLN A 74 -11.45 -3.26 1.57
N THR A 75 -10.32 -3.79 2.05
CA THR A 75 -10.21 -4.23 3.45
C THR A 75 -10.17 -3.03 4.38
N CYS A 76 -9.50 -1.96 3.99
CA CYS A 76 -9.50 -0.74 4.78
C CYS A 76 -10.92 -0.16 4.89
N ASP A 77 -11.67 -0.16 3.80
CA ASP A 77 -13.06 0.32 3.78
C ASP A 77 -13.98 -0.59 4.61
N ASP A 78 -13.92 -1.91 4.37
CA ASP A 78 -14.81 -2.90 4.99
C ASP A 78 -14.69 -2.99 6.52
N TYR A 79 -13.53 -2.64 7.07
CA TYR A 79 -13.22 -2.77 8.50
C TYR A 79 -12.88 -1.43 9.16
N GLY A 80 -13.21 -0.30 8.51
CA GLY A 80 -13.19 1.03 9.12
C GLY A 80 -11.81 1.71 9.16
N PHE A 81 -10.75 1.10 8.61
CA PHE A 81 -9.42 1.73 8.54
C PHE A 81 -9.36 2.95 7.63
N SER A 82 -10.25 3.04 6.64
CA SER A 82 -10.39 4.24 5.80
C SER A 82 -11.10 5.40 6.50
N ARG A 83 -11.74 5.14 7.65
CA ARG A 83 -12.46 6.15 8.45
C ARG A 83 -11.68 6.62 9.68
N VAL A 84 -10.53 6.00 9.96
CA VAL A 84 -9.58 6.46 10.98
C VAL A 84 -8.41 7.14 10.32
N PHE A 85 -8.03 8.27 10.89
CA PHE A 85 -7.29 9.29 10.17
C PHE A 85 -5.93 9.54 10.79
N THR A 86 -5.84 9.37 12.11
CA THR A 86 -4.59 9.45 12.84
C THR A 86 -3.91 8.08 12.94
N ALA A 87 -2.59 8.10 13.05
CA ALA A 87 -1.80 6.90 13.32
C ALA A 87 -2.20 6.19 14.62
N GLU A 88 -2.56 6.98 15.63
CA GLU A 88 -2.99 6.49 16.93
C GLU A 88 -4.32 5.74 16.83
N GLU A 89 -5.33 6.29 16.15
CA GLU A 89 -6.61 5.62 15.94
C GLU A 89 -6.47 4.37 15.06
N LYS A 90 -5.66 4.44 14.00
CA LYS A 90 -5.31 3.28 13.17
C LYS A 90 -4.67 2.17 14.00
N SER A 91 -3.77 2.53 14.92
CA SER A 91 -3.14 1.59 15.85
C SER A 91 -4.15 1.02 16.85
N LYS A 92 -5.06 1.83 17.41
CA LYS A 92 -6.12 1.36 18.32
C LYS A 92 -7.10 0.42 17.62
N LEU A 93 -7.50 0.73 16.39
CA LEU A 93 -8.36 -0.11 15.56
C LEU A 93 -7.67 -1.44 15.20
N LEU A 94 -6.40 -1.39 14.78
CA LEU A 94 -5.61 -2.60 14.57
C LEU A 94 -5.51 -3.41 15.88
N GLY A 95 -5.25 -2.75 17.01
CA GLY A 95 -5.20 -3.34 18.33
C GLY A 95 -6.48 -4.10 18.73
N LEU A 96 -7.66 -3.62 18.32
CA LEU A 96 -8.94 -4.32 18.50
C LEU A 96 -8.96 -5.68 17.77
N TYR A 97 -8.42 -5.74 16.56
CA TYR A 97 -8.36 -6.97 15.76
C TYR A 97 -7.22 -7.91 16.19
N ILE A 98 -6.06 -7.38 16.57
CA ILE A 98 -4.92 -8.17 17.06
C ILE A 98 -5.17 -8.67 18.49
N GLY A 99 -5.33 -7.75 19.44
CA GLY A 99 -5.17 -7.99 20.88
C GLY A 99 -3.69 -8.14 21.25
N THR A 100 -3.29 -7.76 22.45
CA THR A 100 -1.90 -7.99 22.89
C THR A 100 -1.79 -9.35 23.56
N SER A 101 -1.17 -10.30 22.87
CA SER A 101 -0.50 -11.43 23.53
C SER A 101 0.96 -11.05 23.69
N MET A 102 1.35 -10.60 24.89
CA MET A 102 2.76 -10.57 25.26
C MET A 102 3.01 -11.82 26.11
N THR A 103 3.52 -12.87 25.48
CA THR A 103 4.04 -14.04 26.18
C THR A 103 5.54 -13.85 26.33
N LEU A 104 5.97 -13.17 27.39
CA LEU A 104 7.35 -13.26 27.89
C LEU A 104 7.29 -13.69 29.34
N TRP A 105 7.92 -14.83 29.63
CA TRP A 105 8.22 -15.30 30.98
C TRP A 105 9.24 -14.34 31.61
N MET A 106 8.83 -13.59 32.62
CA MET A 106 9.72 -13.25 33.73
C MET A 106 8.94 -13.43 35.03
N GLU A 107 9.51 -14.22 35.92
CA GLU A 107 8.99 -14.47 37.26
C GLU A 107 8.85 -13.12 37.98
N SER A 108 7.61 -12.78 38.37
CA SER A 108 7.22 -11.69 39.28
C SER A 108 6.57 -10.40 38.74
N PHE A 109 6.03 -10.35 37.51
CA PHE A 109 5.05 -9.28 37.18
C PHE A 109 3.89 -9.79 36.30
N LEU A 110 2.65 -9.67 36.79
CA LEU A 110 1.44 -9.95 36.01
C LEU A 110 1.29 -8.88 34.92
N ILE A 111 1.56 -9.22 33.66
CA ILE A 111 1.30 -8.34 32.51
C ILE A 111 -0.04 -8.74 31.89
N ASN A 112 -0.95 -7.76 31.78
CA ASN A 112 -2.31 -7.93 31.27
C ASN A 112 -2.30 -8.43 29.82
N VAL A 113 -2.85 -9.62 29.56
CA VAL A 113 -3.18 -10.08 28.21
C VAL A 113 -4.39 -9.30 27.75
N HIS A 114 -4.29 -8.56 26.63
CA HIS A 114 -5.44 -7.89 26.04
C HIS A 114 -6.05 -8.75 24.93
N PRO A 115 -7.34 -9.06 25.00
CA PRO A 115 -8.02 -9.84 23.99
C PRO A 115 -8.12 -9.06 22.68
N GLY A 116 -8.10 -9.79 21.57
CA GLY A 116 -8.34 -9.27 20.23
C GLY A 116 -8.83 -10.37 19.31
N LEU A 117 -9.65 -9.97 18.34
CA LEU A 117 -10.56 -10.86 17.63
C LEU A 117 -9.84 -12.01 16.93
N ILE A 118 -8.78 -11.72 16.17
CA ILE A 118 -8.15 -12.67 15.25
C ILE A 118 -7.01 -13.44 15.91
N LYS A 119 -6.12 -12.77 16.66
CA LYS A 119 -4.91 -13.42 17.19
C LYS A 119 -5.10 -14.06 18.56
N VAL A 120 -5.82 -13.39 19.48
CA VAL A 120 -5.99 -13.87 20.86
C VAL A 120 -7.26 -14.70 21.03
N ILE A 121 -8.42 -14.18 20.59
CA ILE A 121 -9.71 -14.87 20.66
C ILE A 121 -9.83 -15.94 19.55
N LYS A 122 -8.97 -15.86 18.52
CA LYS A 122 -8.88 -16.83 17.41
C LYS A 122 -10.17 -16.96 16.61
N ILE A 123 -10.90 -15.86 16.43
CA ILE A 123 -12.08 -15.83 15.56
C ILE A 123 -11.60 -15.99 14.11
N PRO A 124 -12.10 -16.99 13.36
CA PRO A 124 -11.70 -17.19 11.99
C PRO A 124 -12.06 -15.98 11.10
N PRO A 125 -11.20 -15.60 10.13
CA PRO A 125 -11.48 -14.50 9.22
C PRO A 125 -12.81 -14.65 8.46
N LYS A 126 -13.15 -15.89 8.09
CA LYS A 126 -14.45 -16.22 7.46
C LYS A 126 -15.65 -15.81 8.33
N THR A 127 -15.55 -15.94 9.65
CA THR A 127 -16.62 -15.56 10.59
C THR A 127 -16.76 -14.05 10.66
N ILE A 128 -15.65 -13.32 10.76
CA ILE A 128 -15.62 -11.84 10.75
C ILE A 128 -16.21 -11.29 9.45
N HIS A 129 -15.82 -11.87 8.32
CA HIS A 129 -16.43 -11.54 7.03
C HIS A 129 -17.95 -11.78 7.05
N GLY A 130 -18.39 -12.91 7.60
CA GLY A 130 -19.81 -13.22 7.76
C GLY A 130 -20.56 -12.20 8.62
N TRP A 131 -19.97 -11.73 9.72
CA TRP A 131 -20.54 -10.67 10.55
C TRP A 131 -20.70 -9.36 9.77
N ARG A 132 -19.67 -8.98 9.01
CA ARG A 132 -19.68 -7.78 8.17
C ARG A 132 -20.77 -7.84 7.10
N ILE A 133 -20.86 -8.93 6.33
CA ILE A 133 -21.87 -9.09 5.27
C ILE A 133 -23.30 -9.05 5.82
N ARG A 134 -23.53 -9.49 7.07
CA ARG A 134 -24.83 -9.41 7.73
C ARG A 134 -25.13 -8.05 8.38
N GLY A 135 -24.20 -7.10 8.37
CA GLY A 135 -24.33 -5.84 9.09
C GLY A 135 -24.29 -5.98 10.62
N ALA A 136 -23.83 -7.12 11.15
CA ALA A 136 -23.83 -7.44 12.58
C ALA A 136 -22.43 -7.27 13.23
N LEU A 137 -21.47 -6.68 12.51
CA LEU A 137 -20.07 -6.67 12.93
C LEU A 137 -19.86 -5.98 14.28
N VAL A 138 -20.48 -4.82 14.50
CA VAL A 138 -20.37 -4.07 15.77
C VAL A 138 -20.93 -4.90 16.94
N ASP A 139 -22.13 -5.45 16.77
CA ASP A 139 -22.82 -6.20 17.83
C ASP A 139 -22.10 -7.51 18.17
N GLU A 140 -21.54 -8.20 17.17
CA GLU A 140 -20.81 -9.44 17.37
C GLU A 140 -19.44 -9.20 18.03
N ILE A 141 -18.77 -8.07 17.72
CA ILE A 141 -17.57 -7.63 18.44
C ILE A 141 -17.92 -7.37 19.91
N LYS A 142 -18.97 -6.59 20.19
CA LYS A 142 -19.45 -6.34 21.55
C LYS A 142 -19.77 -7.64 22.29
N ALA A 143 -20.58 -8.51 21.70
CA ALA A 143 -20.97 -9.79 22.29
C ALA A 143 -19.76 -10.69 22.58
N THR A 144 -18.72 -10.62 21.74
CA THR A 144 -17.46 -11.33 21.96
C THR A 144 -16.70 -10.77 23.16
N PHE A 145 -16.49 -9.45 23.22
CA PHE A 145 -15.71 -8.81 24.29
C PHE A 145 -16.45 -8.80 25.63
N TYR A 146 -17.79 -8.72 25.65
CA TYR A 146 -18.57 -8.77 26.87
C TYR A 146 -18.48 -10.12 27.60
N LYS A 147 -18.17 -11.22 26.90
CA LYS A 147 -17.88 -12.53 27.52
C LYS A 147 -16.58 -12.54 28.33
N ILE A 148 -15.71 -11.55 28.13
CA ILE A 148 -14.42 -11.43 28.80
C ILE A 148 -14.61 -10.59 30.08
N PRO A 149 -13.97 -10.94 31.22
CA PRO A 149 -14.02 -10.11 32.42
C PRO A 149 -13.53 -8.69 32.16
N GLU A 150 -14.21 -7.69 32.73
CA GLU A 150 -13.96 -6.27 32.46
C GLU A 150 -12.49 -5.87 32.67
N ARG A 151 -11.88 -6.30 33.79
CA ARG A 151 -10.48 -6.06 34.13
C ARG A 151 -9.46 -6.55 33.09
N THR A 152 -9.85 -7.46 32.22
CA THR A 152 -8.98 -8.04 31.18
C THR A 152 -9.38 -7.67 29.76
N ARG A 153 -10.37 -6.78 29.53
CA ARG A 153 -10.80 -6.40 28.16
C ARG A 153 -9.80 -5.53 27.40
N GLY A 154 -8.85 -4.92 28.11
CA GLY A 154 -7.82 -4.05 27.54
C GLY A 154 -8.34 -2.69 27.09
N GLY A 155 -7.42 -1.81 26.69
CA GLY A 155 -7.72 -0.41 26.36
C GLY A 155 -8.39 -0.19 24.98
N TYR A 156 -8.27 -1.14 24.06
CA TYR A 156 -8.84 -1.00 22.71
C TYR A 156 -10.36 -1.12 22.66
N PHE A 157 -10.95 -1.97 23.52
CA PHE A 157 -12.40 -2.17 23.54
C PHE A 157 -13.17 -0.95 24.07
N PRO A 158 -12.77 -0.29 25.18
CA PRO A 158 -13.36 0.99 25.59
C PRO A 158 -13.25 2.09 24.51
N TRP A 159 -12.11 2.19 23.83
CA TRP A 159 -11.97 3.11 22.70
C TRP A 159 -12.94 2.75 21.57
N PHE A 160 -13.09 1.47 21.24
CA PHE A 160 -14.07 1.02 20.24
C PHE A 160 -15.51 1.38 20.62
N LEU A 161 -15.92 1.24 21.89
CA LEU A 161 -17.25 1.64 22.34
C LEU A 161 -17.54 3.15 22.16
N GLN A 162 -16.51 3.99 22.24
CA GLN A 162 -16.63 5.42 21.93
C GLN A 162 -16.64 5.70 20.42
N ASN A 163 -16.18 4.76 19.61
CA ASN A 163 -15.91 4.91 18.18
C ASN A 163 -16.64 3.86 17.32
N GLU A 164 -17.79 3.36 17.78
CA GLU A 164 -18.53 2.29 17.08
C GLU A 164 -18.95 2.70 15.68
N HIS A 165 -19.22 3.99 15.49
CA HIS A 165 -19.56 4.61 14.21
C HIS A 165 -18.52 4.35 13.12
N ILE A 166 -17.25 4.13 13.48
CA ILE A 166 -16.16 3.81 12.54
C ILE A 166 -16.41 2.49 11.82
N ILE A 167 -16.86 1.46 12.55
CA ILE A 167 -17.16 0.15 11.98
C ILE A 167 -18.61 0.09 11.49
N ALA A 168 -19.55 0.75 12.15
CA ALA A 168 -20.96 0.77 11.73
C ALA A 168 -21.15 1.40 10.34
N LEU A 169 -20.35 2.41 10.01
CA LEU A 169 -20.35 3.10 8.72
C LEU A 169 -19.28 2.58 7.75
N ALA A 170 -18.62 1.46 8.07
CA ALA A 170 -17.59 0.87 7.22
C ALA A 170 -18.17 0.46 5.85
N GLY A 171 -17.46 0.81 4.78
CA GLY A 171 -17.91 0.61 3.40
C GLY A 171 -18.95 1.64 2.90
N GLN A 172 -19.38 2.60 3.73
CA GLN A 172 -20.14 3.76 3.28
C GLN A 172 -19.18 4.89 2.87
N PRO A 173 -19.54 5.72 1.87
CA PRO A 173 -18.76 6.91 1.53
C PRO A 173 -18.60 7.83 2.75
N LEU A 174 -17.41 8.40 2.90
CA LEU A 174 -17.22 9.52 3.84
C LEU A 174 -18.04 10.72 3.34
N SER A 175 -18.63 11.50 4.25
CA SER A 175 -19.21 12.78 3.87
C SER A 175 -18.10 13.73 3.39
N GLU A 176 -18.45 14.63 2.48
CA GLU A 176 -17.51 15.66 2.01
C GLU A 176 -16.93 16.44 3.20
N ASP A 177 -17.76 16.82 4.18
CA ASP A 177 -17.30 17.54 5.37
C ASP A 177 -16.25 16.75 6.18
N MET A 178 -16.43 15.43 6.35
CA MET A 178 -15.43 14.61 7.06
C MET A 178 -14.11 14.51 6.28
N MET A 179 -14.19 14.43 4.95
CA MET A 179 -13.00 14.41 4.10
C MET A 179 -12.25 15.74 4.15
N HIS A 180 -12.95 16.87 4.09
CA HIS A 180 -12.36 18.21 4.18
C HIS A 180 -11.73 18.43 5.56
N ASN A 181 -12.47 18.16 6.65
CA ASN A 181 -11.95 18.30 8.01
C ASN A 181 -10.68 17.46 8.23
N HIS A 182 -10.65 16.23 7.69
CA HIS A 182 -9.45 15.41 7.80
C HIS A 182 -8.26 15.99 7.00
N ALA A 183 -8.49 16.39 5.75
CA ALA A 183 -7.46 17.02 4.94
C ALA A 183 -6.88 18.25 5.66
N ASP A 184 -7.74 19.06 6.28
CA ASP A 184 -7.33 20.21 7.09
C ASP A 184 -6.49 19.79 8.30
N GLU A 185 -6.88 18.74 9.05
CA GLU A 185 -6.08 18.23 10.17
C GLU A 185 -4.68 17.75 9.75
N MET A 186 -4.58 17.09 8.60
CA MET A 186 -3.28 16.68 8.05
C MET A 186 -2.40 17.89 7.75
N MET A 187 -3.00 18.92 7.14
CA MET A 187 -2.32 20.18 6.81
C MET A 187 -1.91 20.94 8.06
N VAL A 188 -2.77 21.03 9.07
CA VAL A 188 -2.49 21.64 10.38
C VAL A 188 -1.32 20.93 11.07
N ARG A 189 -1.29 19.59 11.05
CA ARG A 189 -0.19 18.81 11.64
C ARG A 189 1.14 19.12 10.98
N ALA A 190 1.18 19.18 9.65
CA ALA A 190 2.37 19.56 8.91
C ALA A 190 2.78 21.00 9.19
N TRP A 191 1.84 21.95 9.16
CA TRP A 191 2.07 23.36 9.42
C TRP A 191 2.75 23.59 10.77
N ARG A 192 2.19 23.01 11.83
CA ARG A 192 2.77 23.09 13.18
C ARG A 192 4.15 22.43 13.25
N PHE A 193 4.30 21.26 12.62
CA PHE A 193 5.59 20.55 12.60
C PHE A 193 6.71 21.37 11.97
N ILE A 194 6.41 22.18 10.95
CA ILE A 194 7.40 23.02 10.26
C ILE A 194 7.58 24.40 10.91
N GLY A 195 6.97 24.65 12.07
CA GLY A 195 7.08 25.90 12.83
C GLY A 195 6.04 26.98 12.50
N GLY A 196 4.94 26.61 11.84
CA GLY A 196 3.77 27.48 11.67
C GLY A 196 3.03 27.73 12.99
N SER A 197 2.19 28.77 13.03
CA SER A 197 1.50 29.17 14.27
C SER A 197 0.51 28.10 14.74
N GLU A 198 0.40 27.93 16.06
CA GLU A 198 -0.59 27.02 16.67
C GLU A 198 -2.02 27.55 16.55
N THR A 199 -2.17 28.87 16.42
CA THR A 199 -3.44 29.59 16.40
C THR A 199 -4.06 29.74 15.01
N ASP A 200 -3.30 29.43 13.94
CA ASP A 200 -3.82 29.53 12.57
C ASP A 200 -4.93 28.48 12.36
N SER A 201 -6.04 28.91 11.77
CA SER A 201 -7.14 28.04 11.37
C SER A 201 -6.78 27.19 10.13
N GLY A 202 -7.52 26.09 9.91
CA GLY A 202 -7.31 25.22 8.74
C GLY A 202 -7.38 25.99 7.42
N GLU A 203 -8.35 26.88 7.28
CA GLU A 203 -8.53 27.72 6.08
C GLU A 203 -7.33 28.66 5.85
N GLU A 204 -6.84 29.32 6.91
CA GLU A 204 -5.67 30.19 6.84
C GLU A 204 -4.41 29.43 6.42
N ILE A 205 -4.23 28.22 6.97
CA ILE A 205 -3.11 27.33 6.63
C ILE A 205 -3.19 26.88 5.17
N VAL A 206 -4.35 26.43 4.70
CA VAL A 206 -4.56 26.02 3.31
C VAL A 206 -4.28 27.20 2.36
N ALA A 207 -4.77 28.40 2.69
CA ALA A 207 -4.50 29.60 1.91
C ALA A 207 -3.01 30.01 1.94
N ALA A 208 -2.32 29.83 3.07
CA ALA A 208 -0.89 30.09 3.19
C ALA A 208 -0.06 29.10 2.35
N VAL A 209 -0.39 27.81 2.40
CA VAL A 209 0.30 26.78 1.61
C VAL A 209 0.06 26.94 0.12
N ASN A 210 -1.17 27.28 -0.30
CA ASN A 210 -1.49 27.51 -1.71
C ASN A 210 -0.79 28.74 -2.31
N ARG A 211 -0.30 29.68 -1.49
CA ARG A 211 0.50 30.84 -1.93
C ARG A 211 1.98 30.51 -2.11
N LYS A 212 2.45 29.34 -1.67
CA LYS A 212 3.85 28.92 -1.83
C LYS A 212 4.15 28.51 -3.28
N PRO A 213 5.43 28.55 -3.71
CA PRO A 213 5.86 27.94 -4.97
C PRO A 213 5.44 26.46 -5.04
N GLY A 214 5.21 25.94 -6.26
CA GLY A 214 4.73 24.57 -6.47
C GLY A 214 5.53 23.52 -5.72
N GLU A 215 6.86 23.59 -5.78
CA GLU A 215 7.73 22.61 -5.13
C GLU A 215 7.66 22.65 -3.59
N GLU A 216 7.48 23.85 -3.00
CA GLU A 216 7.30 23.97 -1.54
C GLU A 216 5.92 23.50 -1.11
N LYS A 217 4.90 23.74 -1.94
CA LYS A 217 3.57 23.19 -1.76
C LYS A 217 3.66 21.66 -1.75
N ASP A 218 4.27 21.05 -2.77
CA ASP A 218 4.42 19.58 -2.85
C ASP A 218 5.17 19.00 -1.65
N CYS A 219 6.24 19.67 -1.20
CA CYS A 219 6.93 19.28 0.04
C CYS A 219 6.01 19.33 1.26
N HIS A 220 5.19 20.39 1.39
CA HIS A 220 4.23 20.49 2.50
C HIS A 220 3.18 19.38 2.45
N PHE A 221 2.63 19.09 1.28
CA PHE A 221 1.68 17.99 1.10
C PHE A 221 2.31 16.63 1.43
N LEU A 222 3.57 16.40 1.06
CA LEU A 222 4.29 15.20 1.48
C LEU A 222 4.42 15.13 3.01
N TYR A 223 4.81 16.22 3.68
CA TYR A 223 4.90 16.26 5.16
C TYR A 223 3.55 15.93 5.80
N ALA A 224 2.45 16.46 5.27
CA ALA A 224 1.09 16.18 5.75
C ALA A 224 0.75 14.68 5.64
N LEU A 225 1.08 14.03 4.53
CA LEU A 225 0.93 12.58 4.36
C LEU A 225 1.80 11.81 5.37
N LEU A 226 3.11 12.09 5.39
CA LEU A 226 4.09 11.34 6.19
C LEU A 226 3.83 11.42 7.70
N LEU A 227 3.51 12.60 8.22
CA LEU A 227 3.20 12.81 9.64
C LEU A 227 1.89 12.13 10.05
N SER A 228 0.98 11.96 9.10
CA SER A 228 -0.27 11.23 9.29
C SER A 228 -0.10 9.72 9.11
N LYS A 229 1.11 9.25 8.79
CA LYS A 229 1.43 7.85 8.42
C LYS A 229 0.70 7.36 7.17
N TRP A 230 0.47 8.27 6.24
CA TRP A 230 0.02 7.97 4.89
C TRP A 230 1.21 7.99 3.93
N ARG A 231 1.12 7.17 2.89
CA ARG A 231 2.04 7.20 1.75
C ARG A 231 1.35 7.91 0.58
N PRO A 232 2.10 8.59 -0.31
CA PRO A 232 1.53 9.06 -1.57
C PRO A 232 0.87 7.89 -2.31
N HIS A 233 -0.40 8.06 -2.69
CA HIS A 233 -1.11 7.10 -3.53
C HIS A 233 -0.84 7.40 -5.00
N SER A 234 -0.96 6.40 -5.88
CA SER A 234 -0.75 6.58 -7.32
C SER A 234 -1.65 7.65 -7.96
N ASP A 235 -2.77 8.01 -7.33
CA ASP A 235 -3.68 9.11 -7.76
C ASP A 235 -3.09 10.51 -7.56
N LEU A 236 -1.98 10.63 -6.82
CA LEU A 236 -1.31 11.90 -6.54
C LEU A 236 -0.01 12.00 -7.33
N ASP A 237 0.25 13.16 -7.93
CA ASP A 237 1.52 13.45 -8.63
C ASP A 237 2.75 13.24 -7.72
N LEU A 238 2.56 13.48 -6.42
CA LEU A 238 3.50 13.20 -5.34
C LEU A 238 4.10 11.78 -5.39
N TRP A 239 3.35 10.79 -5.90
CA TRP A 239 3.83 9.41 -6.03
C TRP A 239 4.98 9.30 -7.04
N VAL A 240 4.91 10.04 -8.14
CA VAL A 240 6.00 10.13 -9.12
C VAL A 240 7.07 11.11 -8.61
N ASP A 241 6.65 12.27 -8.10
CA ASP A 241 7.55 13.37 -7.74
C ASP A 241 8.53 13.05 -6.61
N PHE A 242 8.10 12.24 -5.64
CA PHE A 242 8.93 11.77 -4.53
C PHE A 242 9.44 10.34 -4.70
N GLY A 243 9.29 9.77 -5.90
CA GLY A 243 9.98 8.55 -6.29
C GLY A 243 9.28 7.25 -5.90
N PHE A 244 8.09 7.28 -5.31
CA PHE A 244 7.35 6.06 -4.96
C PHE A 244 7.00 5.21 -6.19
N ALA A 245 6.86 5.84 -7.36
CA ALA A 245 6.69 5.14 -8.62
C ALA A 245 7.86 4.21 -9.00
N SER A 246 9.05 4.35 -8.40
CA SER A 246 10.16 3.40 -8.65
C SER A 246 9.94 2.05 -7.95
N CYS A 247 9.15 2.01 -6.88
CA CYS A 247 8.92 0.81 -6.09
C CYS A 247 8.08 -0.21 -6.87
N ARG A 248 8.46 -1.49 -6.79
CA ARG A 248 7.78 -2.60 -7.50
C ARG A 248 6.71 -3.27 -6.64
N SER A 249 6.80 -3.10 -5.33
CA SER A 249 5.88 -3.68 -4.39
C SER A 249 5.55 -2.68 -3.30
N GLN A 250 4.50 -3.02 -2.57
CA GLN A 250 4.05 -2.21 -1.46
C GLN A 250 5.05 -2.20 -0.31
N GLU A 251 5.80 -3.29 -0.11
CA GLU A 251 6.86 -3.38 0.87
C GLU A 251 7.99 -2.38 0.56
N GLU A 252 8.40 -2.25 -0.70
CA GLU A 252 9.38 -1.27 -1.13
C GLU A 252 8.89 0.18 -0.90
N GLU A 253 7.62 0.47 -1.21
CA GLU A 253 7.03 1.79 -0.94
C GLU A 253 6.99 2.12 0.56
N SER A 254 6.64 1.13 1.39
CA SER A 254 6.60 1.28 2.85
C SER A 254 8.00 1.50 3.45
N LEU A 255 9.03 0.85 2.91
CA LEU A 255 10.42 1.11 3.28
C LEU A 255 10.84 2.53 2.89
N LEU A 256 10.54 2.97 1.67
CA LEU A 256 10.83 4.34 1.22
C LEU A 256 10.10 5.39 2.07
N CYS A 257 8.81 5.16 2.36
CA CYS A 257 8.01 6.00 3.25
C CYS A 257 8.65 6.12 4.64
N THR A 258 9.12 5.00 5.19
CA THR A 258 9.84 4.96 6.48
C THR A 258 11.11 5.81 6.43
N GLN A 259 11.90 5.73 5.35
CA GLN A 259 13.08 6.58 5.22
C GLN A 259 12.69 8.06 5.14
N TYR A 260 11.68 8.43 4.38
CA TYR A 260 11.18 9.82 4.34
C TYR A 260 10.73 10.30 5.73
N GLN A 261 9.99 9.50 6.48
CA GLN A 261 9.59 9.83 7.86
C GLN A 261 10.81 10.06 8.78
N ARG A 262 11.87 9.27 8.62
CA ARG A 262 13.13 9.48 9.35
C ARG A 262 13.87 10.72 8.86
N LEU A 263 13.79 11.05 7.57
CA LEU A 263 14.44 12.23 7.00
C LEU A 263 13.82 13.52 7.55
N ILE A 264 12.49 13.64 7.58
CA ILE A 264 11.80 14.85 8.05
C ILE A 264 12.03 15.14 9.54
N THR A 265 12.47 14.14 10.32
CA THR A 265 12.85 14.32 11.74
C THR A 265 14.33 14.69 11.93
N LYS A 266 15.13 14.69 10.86
CA LYS A 266 16.57 14.97 10.84
C LYS A 266 16.95 16.24 10.08
N CYS A 267 15.97 16.99 9.57
CA CYS A 267 16.18 18.22 8.84
C CYS A 267 15.07 19.23 9.10
N SER A 268 15.37 20.50 8.83
CA SER A 268 14.36 21.55 8.73
C SER A 268 13.59 21.42 7.42
N PHE A 269 12.36 21.96 7.40
CA PHE A 269 11.54 22.02 6.20
C PHE A 269 12.26 22.74 5.05
N LYS A 270 13.00 23.82 5.35
CA LYS A 270 13.77 24.55 4.35
C LYS A 270 14.87 23.71 3.72
N GLU A 271 15.67 23.01 4.52
CA GLU A 271 16.71 22.10 3.98
C GLU A 271 16.08 21.02 3.09
N PHE A 272 14.93 20.47 3.48
CA PHE A 272 14.22 19.47 2.68
C PHE A 272 13.76 20.06 1.33
N CYS A 273 13.11 21.22 1.35
CA CYS A 273 12.68 21.92 0.12
C CYS A 273 13.86 22.25 -0.79
N ASP A 274 14.99 22.71 -0.22
CA ASP A 274 16.21 23.04 -0.98
C ASP A 274 16.88 21.78 -1.58
N ALA A 275 16.79 20.64 -0.89
CA ALA A 275 17.24 19.36 -1.41
C ALA A 275 16.32 18.85 -2.54
N TYR A 276 15.00 18.99 -2.37
CA TYR A 276 14.01 18.62 -3.39
C TYR A 276 14.14 19.48 -4.64
N ARG A 277 14.10 20.81 -4.50
CA ARG A 277 14.30 21.78 -5.60
C ARG A 277 15.64 21.57 -6.30
N GLY A 278 16.68 21.27 -5.53
CA GLY A 278 18.01 20.99 -6.05
C GLY A 278 18.19 19.60 -6.65
N ARG A 279 17.16 18.72 -6.64
CA ARG A 279 17.21 17.33 -7.15
C ARG A 279 18.32 16.50 -6.49
N ARG A 280 18.47 16.72 -5.19
CA ARG A 280 19.50 16.15 -4.31
C ARG A 280 18.92 15.28 -3.20
N LEU A 281 17.64 14.92 -3.25
CA LEU A 281 16.99 14.14 -2.18
C LEU A 281 17.76 12.84 -1.86
N LEU A 282 18.20 12.07 -2.86
CA LEU A 282 19.00 10.86 -2.62
C LEU A 282 20.31 11.14 -1.88
N ASN A 283 21.06 12.16 -2.32
CA ASN A 283 22.28 12.57 -1.62
C ASN A 283 21.97 13.13 -0.23
N PHE A 284 20.80 13.74 -0.06
CA PHE A 284 20.36 14.30 1.21
C PHE A 284 20.00 13.20 2.21
N PHE A 285 19.33 12.12 1.80
CA PHE A 285 19.16 10.91 2.62
C PHE A 285 20.50 10.41 3.16
N LEU A 286 21.47 10.23 2.26
CA LEU A 286 22.81 9.77 2.62
C LEU A 286 23.49 10.73 3.60
N SER A 287 23.37 12.04 3.37
CA SER A 287 23.95 13.07 4.26
C SER A 287 23.38 13.05 5.68
N LYS A 288 22.15 12.53 5.86
CA LYS A 288 21.49 12.38 7.17
C LYS A 288 21.65 10.97 7.75
N GLY A 289 22.50 10.13 7.15
CA GLY A 289 22.80 8.76 7.58
C GLY A 289 21.67 7.77 7.28
N LEU A 290 20.84 8.05 6.27
CA LEU A 290 19.74 7.21 5.85
C LEU A 290 20.11 6.51 4.55
N GLN A 291 19.96 5.19 4.51
CA GLN A 291 20.17 4.41 3.30
C GLN A 291 18.83 4.12 2.63
N VAL A 292 18.82 4.31 1.31
CA VAL A 292 17.71 3.98 0.44
C VAL A 292 18.27 3.08 -0.64
N ASP A 293 17.77 1.85 -0.69
CA ASP A 293 18.20 0.87 -1.68
C ASP A 293 17.64 1.25 -3.05
N ASP A 294 18.52 1.33 -4.06
CA ASP A 294 18.15 1.58 -5.46
C ASP A 294 19.03 0.76 -6.41
N PRO A 295 18.94 -0.58 -6.36
CA PRO A 295 19.84 -1.47 -7.11
C PRO A 295 19.69 -1.32 -8.63
N ARG A 296 18.56 -0.79 -9.11
CA ARG A 296 18.26 -0.63 -10.55
C ARG A 296 18.37 0.82 -11.04
N GLY A 297 18.69 1.78 -10.16
CA GLY A 297 18.78 3.19 -10.53
C GLY A 297 17.42 3.85 -10.83
N HIS A 298 16.30 3.20 -10.51
CA HIS A 298 14.95 3.68 -10.80
C HIS A 298 14.58 4.88 -9.92
N LEU A 299 14.93 4.80 -8.63
CA LEU A 299 14.69 5.92 -7.73
C LEU A 299 15.60 7.10 -8.07
N ARG A 300 16.84 6.82 -8.49
CA ARG A 300 17.77 7.82 -9.01
C ARG A 300 17.23 8.53 -10.24
N ASP A 301 16.64 7.81 -11.18
CA ASP A 301 16.04 8.42 -12.36
C ASP A 301 14.91 9.42 -11.99
N LEU A 302 14.07 9.07 -11.02
CA LEU A 302 12.96 9.94 -10.59
C LEU A 302 13.42 11.16 -9.77
N LEU A 303 14.36 10.96 -8.85
CA LEU A 303 14.78 11.98 -7.88
C LEU A 303 15.97 12.83 -8.33
N HIS A 304 16.69 12.40 -9.37
CA HIS A 304 17.80 13.12 -9.97
C HIS A 304 17.39 13.77 -11.30
N GLY A 305 18.23 14.65 -11.85
CA GLY A 305 18.03 15.25 -13.18
C GLY A 305 17.09 16.47 -13.23
N PRO A 306 16.97 17.15 -14.39
CA PRO A 306 16.16 18.37 -14.56
C PRO A 306 14.67 18.11 -14.32
N ALA A 307 14.00 19.03 -13.62
CA ALA A 307 12.59 18.88 -13.21
C ALA A 307 11.61 18.60 -14.39
N ASN A 308 11.96 19.05 -15.60
CA ASN A 308 11.11 18.98 -16.79
C ASN A 308 11.37 17.74 -17.67
N CYS A 309 12.17 16.78 -17.21
CA CYS A 309 12.62 15.64 -18.04
C CYS A 309 12.40 14.28 -17.36
N LYS A 310 11.37 14.13 -16.51
CA LYS A 310 11.03 12.78 -16.01
C LYS A 310 10.61 11.91 -17.18
N ASN A 311 11.13 10.69 -17.24
CA ASN A 311 10.79 9.75 -18.28
C ASN A 311 9.27 9.46 -18.26
N SER A 312 8.63 9.55 -19.42
CA SER A 312 7.17 9.36 -19.57
C SER A 312 6.68 7.98 -19.11
N VAL A 313 7.59 7.01 -18.94
CA VAL A 313 7.27 5.67 -18.44
C VAL A 313 6.74 5.67 -17.00
N TRP A 314 7.13 6.64 -16.18
CA TRP A 314 6.66 6.72 -14.80
C TRP A 314 5.19 7.13 -14.73
N TYR A 315 4.79 8.06 -15.61
CA TYR A 315 3.41 8.47 -15.78
C TYR A 315 2.57 7.39 -16.49
N LEU A 316 3.19 6.59 -17.37
CA LEU A 316 2.57 5.37 -17.87
C LEU A 316 2.27 4.42 -16.71
N LYS A 317 3.25 4.14 -15.84
CA LYS A 317 3.07 3.26 -14.68
C LYS A 317 1.94 3.77 -13.79
N GLN A 318 1.95 5.06 -13.45
CA GLN A 318 0.91 5.71 -12.68
C GLN A 318 -0.48 5.48 -13.30
N SER A 319 -0.63 5.75 -14.61
CA SER A 319 -1.89 5.55 -15.34
C SER A 319 -2.40 4.10 -15.34
N ILE A 320 -1.50 3.12 -15.24
CA ILE A 320 -1.85 1.70 -15.21
C ILE A 320 -2.26 1.24 -13.80
N VAL A 321 -1.65 1.81 -12.75
CA VAL A 321 -1.97 1.49 -11.35
C VAL A 321 -3.28 2.18 -10.91
N GLN A 322 -3.52 3.42 -11.32
CA GLN A 322 -4.74 4.17 -10.96
C GLN A 322 -6.05 3.49 -11.39
N GLU A 323 -6.06 2.71 -12.47
CA GLU A 323 -7.28 2.02 -12.96
C GLU A 323 -7.89 1.01 -11.98
N ASP A 324 -7.15 0.59 -10.94
CA ASP A 324 -7.71 -0.28 -9.90
C ASP A 324 -8.51 0.51 -8.84
N SER A 325 -8.48 1.85 -8.90
CA SER A 325 -9.32 2.74 -8.09
C SER A 325 -10.63 3.06 -8.84
N THR A 326 -11.75 3.06 -8.13
CA THR A 326 -13.12 3.12 -8.68
C THR A 326 -13.55 4.51 -9.20
N LYS A 327 -12.61 5.45 -9.37
CA LYS A 327 -12.90 6.82 -9.82
C LYS A 327 -12.54 6.99 -11.29
N GLU A 328 -13.44 7.68 -12.01
CA GLU A 328 -13.49 7.90 -13.45
C GLU A 328 -12.13 8.17 -14.13
N GLU A 329 -12.07 7.77 -15.40
CA GLU A 329 -10.96 7.91 -16.35
C GLU A 329 -10.13 9.19 -16.14
N SER A 330 -9.05 9.08 -15.35
CA SER A 330 -8.07 10.15 -15.24
C SER A 330 -7.52 10.43 -16.64
N ARG A 331 -7.44 11.70 -17.00
CA ARG A 331 -6.89 12.16 -18.28
C ARG A 331 -5.43 11.74 -18.32
N MET A 332 -5.16 10.60 -18.94
CA MET A 332 -3.81 10.09 -19.21
C MET A 332 -2.94 11.21 -19.79
N GLU A 333 -1.71 11.33 -19.29
CA GLU A 333 -0.80 12.39 -19.71
C GLU A 333 -0.53 12.32 -21.23
N ARG A 334 -0.39 13.47 -21.89
CA ARG A 334 -0.20 13.52 -23.35
C ARG A 334 1.05 12.78 -23.80
N SER A 335 2.13 12.89 -23.04
CA SER A 335 3.38 12.14 -23.27
C SER A 335 3.10 10.64 -23.30
N VAL A 336 2.36 10.14 -22.32
CA VAL A 336 1.94 8.73 -22.25
C VAL A 336 1.09 8.34 -23.45
N MET A 337 0.15 9.21 -23.84
CA MET A 337 -0.74 8.94 -24.96
C MET A 337 0.00 8.76 -26.27
N VAL A 338 1.02 9.59 -26.51
CA VAL A 338 1.85 9.58 -27.72
C VAL A 338 2.88 8.47 -27.67
N ASP A 339 3.71 8.45 -26.62
CA ASP A 339 4.90 7.61 -26.53
C ASP A 339 4.55 6.13 -26.51
N TYR A 340 3.45 5.77 -25.84
CA TYR A 340 3.04 4.38 -25.59
C TYR A 340 1.81 3.96 -26.39
N GLY A 341 1.43 4.74 -27.40
CA GLY A 341 0.53 4.26 -28.44
C GLY A 341 -0.97 4.32 -28.13
N PHE A 342 -1.39 4.98 -27.04
CA PHE A 342 -2.81 5.16 -26.76
C PHE A 342 -3.53 6.10 -27.74
N MET A 343 -2.79 7.01 -28.39
CA MET A 343 -3.31 7.82 -29.51
C MET A 343 -3.72 6.97 -30.72
N ASN A 344 -3.20 5.74 -30.84
CA ASN A 344 -3.51 4.86 -31.96
C ASN A 344 -4.70 3.94 -31.70
N CYS A 345 -5.26 3.95 -30.48
CA CYS A 345 -6.43 3.17 -30.12
C CYS A 345 -7.69 3.76 -30.79
N LYS A 346 -8.47 2.90 -31.46
CA LYS A 346 -9.71 3.31 -32.14
C LYS A 346 -10.94 3.25 -31.26
N ASN A 347 -10.87 2.52 -30.15
CA ASN A 347 -11.98 2.28 -29.23
C ASN A 347 -11.48 1.84 -27.85
N ASP A 348 -12.39 1.81 -26.88
CA ASP A 348 -12.08 1.48 -25.48
C ASP A 348 -11.64 0.03 -25.28
N SER A 349 -12.00 -0.87 -26.21
CA SER A 349 -11.54 -2.26 -26.16
C SER A 349 -10.04 -2.33 -26.44
N GLU A 350 -9.55 -1.61 -27.45
CA GLU A 350 -8.11 -1.51 -27.75
C GLU A 350 -7.36 -0.82 -26.60
N ARG A 351 -7.92 0.26 -26.05
CA ARG A 351 -7.34 0.97 -24.89
C ARG A 351 -7.19 0.03 -23.69
N ARG A 352 -8.26 -0.69 -23.30
CA ARG A 352 -8.22 -1.67 -22.20
C ARG A 352 -7.25 -2.83 -22.47
N GLN A 353 -7.17 -3.31 -23.71
CA GLN A 353 -6.23 -4.38 -24.07
C GLN A 353 -4.78 -3.91 -23.99
N LEU A 354 -4.49 -2.69 -24.44
CA LEU A 354 -3.16 -2.09 -24.36
C LEU A 354 -2.74 -1.86 -22.90
N LYS A 355 -3.66 -1.36 -22.06
CA LYS A 355 -3.41 -1.26 -20.62
C LYS A 355 -3.11 -2.61 -19.97
N ARG A 356 -3.82 -3.68 -20.33
CA ARG A 356 -3.50 -5.04 -19.85
C ARG A 356 -2.10 -5.51 -20.22
N VAL A 357 -1.60 -5.14 -21.40
CA VAL A 357 -0.22 -5.46 -21.81
C VAL A 357 0.78 -4.73 -20.93
N TYR A 358 0.60 -3.42 -20.71
CA TYR A 358 1.49 -2.65 -19.85
C TYR A 358 1.39 -3.07 -18.38
N ARG A 359 0.21 -3.46 -17.89
CA ARG A 359 0.05 -4.05 -16.56
C ARG A 359 0.84 -5.35 -16.42
N ALA A 360 0.69 -6.27 -17.37
CA ALA A 360 1.48 -7.50 -17.39
C ALA A 360 3.00 -7.26 -17.45
N PHE A 361 3.43 -6.15 -18.06
CA PHE A 361 4.82 -5.72 -18.05
C PHE A 361 5.29 -5.23 -16.66
N PHE A 362 4.56 -4.30 -16.03
CA PHE A 362 4.95 -3.75 -14.72
C PHE A 362 4.86 -4.78 -13.58
N ASP A 363 3.87 -5.68 -13.63
CA ASP A 363 3.71 -6.77 -12.66
C ASP A 363 4.71 -7.91 -12.90
N GLY A 364 5.35 -7.94 -14.08
CA GLY A 364 6.27 -8.98 -14.49
C GLY A 364 7.62 -8.88 -13.77
N PRO A 365 8.30 -10.02 -13.49
CA PRO A 365 9.62 -10.03 -12.85
C PRO A 365 10.70 -9.33 -13.70
N ASP A 366 10.55 -9.43 -15.02
CA ASP A 366 11.49 -8.93 -16.03
C ASP A 366 11.14 -7.51 -16.53
N GLY A 367 10.09 -6.88 -15.99
CA GLY A 367 9.71 -5.52 -16.34
C GLY A 367 10.75 -4.50 -15.86
N ASP A 368 11.27 -3.69 -16.78
CA ASP A 368 12.18 -2.58 -16.49
C ASP A 368 11.67 -1.28 -17.15
N PRO A 369 11.07 -0.35 -16.37
CA PRO A 369 10.54 0.91 -16.88
C PRO A 369 11.55 1.70 -17.73
N LEU A 370 12.81 1.75 -17.34
CA LEU A 370 13.82 2.53 -18.06
C LEU A 370 14.12 1.91 -19.43
N ALA A 371 14.27 0.58 -19.49
CA ALA A 371 14.43 -0.12 -20.76
C ALA A 371 13.20 0.02 -21.68
N LEU A 372 11.98 0.08 -21.11
CA LEU A 372 10.78 0.38 -21.89
C LEU A 372 10.79 1.81 -22.43
N HIS A 373 11.24 2.79 -21.64
CA HIS A 373 11.37 4.16 -22.10
C HIS A 373 12.41 4.29 -23.23
N GLU A 374 13.56 3.63 -23.09
CA GLU A 374 14.55 3.56 -24.18
C GLU A 374 13.99 2.91 -25.44
N ALA A 375 13.22 1.82 -25.30
CA ALA A 375 12.56 1.18 -26.42
C ALA A 375 11.53 2.12 -27.09
N ALA A 376 10.87 2.99 -26.31
CA ALA A 376 9.99 4.02 -26.83
C ALA A 376 10.75 5.05 -27.65
N ILE A 377 11.86 5.59 -27.14
CA ILE A 377 12.71 6.56 -27.87
C ILE A 377 13.34 5.93 -29.12
N LYS A 378 13.56 4.62 -29.14
CA LYS A 378 14.06 3.88 -30.32
C LYS A 378 12.95 3.48 -31.30
N GLY A 379 11.69 3.81 -31.04
CA GLY A 379 10.54 3.40 -31.87
C GLY A 379 10.29 1.89 -31.88
N ASN A 380 10.78 1.15 -30.88
CA ASN A 380 10.80 -0.33 -30.85
C ASN A 380 10.08 -0.93 -29.62
N ILE A 381 8.99 -0.29 -29.17
CA ILE A 381 8.21 -0.75 -28.01
C ILE A 381 7.71 -2.18 -28.20
N HIS A 382 7.10 -2.48 -29.34
CA HIS A 382 6.55 -3.81 -29.60
C HIS A 382 7.65 -4.88 -29.58
N GLY A 383 8.81 -4.61 -30.21
CA GLY A 383 9.92 -5.56 -30.24
C GLY A 383 10.44 -5.87 -28.84
N TYR A 384 10.62 -4.84 -28.01
CA TYR A 384 11.02 -5.02 -26.62
C TYR A 384 9.96 -5.78 -25.81
N LEU A 385 8.69 -5.34 -25.83
CA LEU A 385 7.62 -5.98 -25.06
C LEU A 385 7.36 -7.43 -25.48
N SER A 386 7.58 -7.80 -26.74
CA SER A 386 7.48 -9.21 -27.19
C SER A 386 8.49 -10.13 -26.50
N THR A 387 9.61 -9.60 -25.98
CA THR A 387 10.61 -10.38 -25.25
C THR A 387 10.28 -10.54 -23.76
N VAL A 388 9.55 -9.57 -23.18
CA VAL A 388 9.28 -9.49 -21.74
C VAL A 388 7.87 -9.97 -21.39
N VAL A 389 6.87 -9.66 -22.21
CA VAL A 389 5.47 -10.00 -21.98
C VAL A 389 5.09 -11.26 -22.74
N LYS A 390 4.85 -12.34 -21.99
CA LYS A 390 4.46 -13.64 -22.56
C LYS A 390 3.14 -13.52 -23.33
N GLY A 391 3.13 -13.99 -24.58
CA GLY A 391 1.92 -14.09 -25.38
C GLY A 391 1.53 -12.83 -26.17
N LEU A 392 2.40 -11.82 -26.25
CA LEU A 392 2.22 -10.66 -27.12
C LEU A 392 2.40 -11.04 -28.61
N LYS A 393 1.41 -11.74 -29.17
CA LYS A 393 1.41 -12.25 -30.56
C LYS A 393 0.42 -11.53 -31.49
N ASP A 394 -0.48 -10.73 -30.92
CA ASP A 394 -1.53 -10.08 -31.69
C ASP A 394 -0.93 -8.92 -32.53
N PRO A 395 -1.05 -8.96 -33.87
CA PRO A 395 -0.46 -7.96 -34.76
C PRO A 395 -1.01 -6.54 -34.53
N LYS A 396 -2.18 -6.40 -33.87
CA LYS A 396 -2.71 -5.07 -33.52
C LYS A 396 -1.76 -4.29 -32.64
N PHE A 397 -1.00 -4.94 -31.75
CA PHE A 397 -0.10 -4.24 -30.83
C PHE A 397 1.08 -3.61 -31.57
N LYS A 398 1.52 -4.21 -32.69
CA LYS A 398 2.53 -3.62 -33.58
C LYS A 398 2.04 -2.31 -34.21
N ARG A 399 0.73 -2.20 -34.50
CA ARG A 399 0.11 -0.95 -34.97
C ARG A 399 -0.06 0.05 -33.83
N LEU A 400 -0.56 -0.40 -32.68
CA LEU A 400 -0.86 0.46 -31.55
C LEU A 400 0.40 1.10 -30.97
N MET A 401 1.49 0.34 -30.83
CA MET A 401 2.73 0.80 -30.19
C MET A 401 3.67 1.59 -31.12
N LYS A 402 3.18 2.05 -32.27
CA LYS A 402 3.94 3.00 -33.10
C LYS A 402 3.90 4.38 -32.45
N ASN A 403 5.05 5.03 -32.36
CA ASN A 403 5.17 6.38 -31.86
C ASN A 403 6.00 7.23 -32.85
N PRO A 404 6.14 8.55 -32.64
CA PRO A 404 6.89 9.42 -33.53
C PRO A 404 8.41 9.22 -33.54
N TYR A 405 8.94 8.30 -32.72
CA TYR A 405 10.37 8.13 -32.52
C TYR A 405 11.00 7.04 -33.43
N PRO A 406 12.32 7.09 -33.67
CA PRO A 406 13.24 8.16 -33.28
C PRO A 406 12.91 9.46 -34.03
N LEU A 407 12.98 10.59 -33.32
CA LEU A 407 12.86 11.89 -33.98
C LEU A 407 14.10 12.07 -34.88
N PRO A 408 13.94 12.61 -36.10
CA PRO A 408 15.09 12.94 -36.93
C PRO A 408 16.01 13.93 -36.21
N ASP A 409 17.33 13.81 -36.39
CA ASP A 409 18.30 14.77 -35.87
C ASP A 409 17.90 16.18 -36.35
N LEU A 410 17.64 17.09 -35.40
CA LEU A 410 17.23 18.48 -35.65
C LEU A 410 18.44 19.36 -36.00
#